data_AF-A0A2K4MTS5-F1
#
_entry.id   AF-A0A2K4MTS5-F1
#
_cell.length_a   1.000
_cell.length_b   1.000
_cell.length_c   1.000
_cell.angle_alpha   90.00
_cell.angle_beta   90.00
_cell.angle_gamma   90.00
#
_symmetry.space_group_name_H-M   'P 1'
#
loop_
_entity.id
_entity.type
_entity.pdbx_description
1 polymer ?
#
loop_
_entity_poly.entity_id
_entity_poly.type
_entity_poly.pdbx_seq_one_letter_code
_entity_poly.pdbx_strand_id
1 'polypeptide(L)'
;MRVFLHVYFEANMISVANEIEKLVELKERGVISQEDFEVQKRRLLSGDNVSEEKIFFSGDGVKITTTLFSLPNNTSFAMSGVTAVRLHKQSPSKSLPLLLIIVGFFFFFAGVKTGASSFGSVLITIGVVVAALSKPTYIVVLSTASGETQALRSKNEKWMLSVVEALNACIVRRG
;
A
#
# COMPACT_ATOMS: atom_id res chain seq x y z
N MET A 1 13.74 13.39 18.88
CA MET A 1 13.09 13.67 17.57
C MET A 1 13.54 14.97 16.90
N ARG A 2 13.99 16.02 17.62
CA ARG A 2 14.52 17.26 17.00
C ARG A 2 15.92 17.15 16.37
N VAL A 3 16.79 16.28 16.90
CA VAL A 3 18.18 16.12 16.40
C VAL A 3 18.22 15.47 15.01
N PHE A 4 17.31 14.53 14.73
CA PHE A 4 17.27 13.80 13.45
C PHE A 4 16.87 14.69 12.26
N LEU A 5 15.98 15.67 12.50
CA LEU A 5 15.60 16.66 11.50
C LEU A 5 16.73 17.65 11.18
N HIS A 6 17.52 18.03 12.18
CA HIS A 6 18.64 18.96 12.01
C HIS A 6 19.79 18.32 11.20
N VAL A 7 20.08 17.04 11.45
CA VAL A 7 21.10 16.28 10.70
C VAL A 7 20.66 16.01 9.26
N TYR A 8 19.38 15.72 9.02
CA TYR A 8 18.84 15.59 7.66
C TYR A 8 18.91 16.91 6.88
N PHE A 9 18.65 18.04 7.55
CA PHE A 9 18.73 19.36 6.93
C PHE A 9 20.17 19.73 6.55
N GLU A 10 21.15 19.48 7.42
CA GLU A 10 22.57 19.70 7.12
C GLU A 10 23.08 18.77 6.00
N ALA A 11 22.73 17.49 6.02
CA ALA A 11 23.11 16.55 4.98
C ALA A 11 22.55 16.96 3.61
N ASN A 12 21.32 17.46 3.58
CA ASN A 12 20.71 17.97 2.35
C ASN A 12 21.41 19.24 1.84
N MET A 13 21.77 20.16 2.72
CA MET A 13 22.50 21.39 2.35
C MET A 13 23.91 21.09 1.81
N ILE A 14 24.60 20.07 2.33
CA ILE A 14 25.90 19.62 1.81
C ILE A 14 25.73 19.02 0.40
N SER A 15 24.69 18.23 0.17
CA SER A 15 24.38 17.67 -1.15
C SER A 15 24.10 18.76 -2.18
N VAL A 16 23.29 19.75 -1.81
CA VAL A 16 22.98 20.90 -2.67
C VAL A 16 24.23 21.72 -2.99
N ALA A 17 25.12 21.92 -2.02
CA ALA A 17 26.38 22.65 -2.24
C ALA A 17 27.27 21.96 -3.27
N ASN A 18 27.45 20.64 -3.17
CA ASN A 18 28.23 19.85 -4.12
C ASN A 18 27.65 19.88 -5.54
N GLU A 19 26.33 19.98 -5.68
CA GLU A 19 25.66 20.01 -6.98
C GLU A 19 25.73 21.39 -7.63
N ILE A 20 25.66 22.47 -6.84
CA ILE A 20 25.93 23.83 -7.31
C ILE A 20 27.37 23.97 -7.81
N GLU A 21 28.35 23.36 -7.13
CA GLU A 21 29.75 23.37 -7.56
C GLU A 21 29.94 22.73 -8.94
N LYS A 22 29.32 21.56 -9.18
CA LYS A 22 29.31 20.91 -10.50
C LYS A 22 28.66 21.79 -11.58
N LEU A 23 27.58 22.50 -11.26
CA LEU A 23 26.94 23.43 -12.21
C LEU A 23 27.84 24.62 -12.54
N VAL A 24 28.64 25.11 -11.58
CA VAL A 24 29.62 26.17 -11.83
C VAL A 24 30.72 25.68 -12.79
N GLU A 25 31.24 24.47 -12.58
CA GLU A 25 32.22 23.88 -13.51
C GLU A 25 31.65 23.71 -14.93
N LEU A 26 30.40 23.27 -15.06
CA LEU A 26 29.73 23.11 -16.36
C LEU A 26 29.51 24.45 -17.07
N LYS A 27 29.22 25.50 -16.31
CA LYS A 27 29.10 26.87 -16.81
C LYS A 27 30.44 27.40 -17.31
N GLU A 28 31.51 27.23 -16.53
CA GLU A 28 32.86 27.66 -16.88
C GLU A 28 33.40 26.94 -18.12
N ARG A 29 33.03 25.67 -18.30
CA ARG A 29 33.35 24.88 -19.50
C ARG A 29 32.50 25.25 -20.73
N GLY A 30 31.56 26.19 -20.61
CA GLY A 30 30.68 26.62 -21.70
C GLY A 30 29.67 25.55 -22.14
N VAL A 31 29.41 24.53 -21.30
CA VAL A 31 28.50 23.42 -21.61
C VAL A 31 27.03 23.83 -21.40
N ILE A 32 26.79 24.77 -20.47
CA ILE A 32 25.47 25.28 -20.14
C ILE A 32 25.41 26.80 -20.33
N SER A 33 24.28 27.29 -20.82
CA SER A 33 24.02 28.73 -20.94
C SER A 33 23.92 29.37 -19.55
N GLN A 34 24.23 30.67 -19.45
CA GLN A 34 24.01 31.48 -18.24
C GLN A 34 22.55 31.38 -17.76
N GLU A 35 21.61 31.32 -18.69
CA GLU A 35 20.18 31.21 -18.41
C GLU A 35 19.83 29.85 -17.78
N ASP A 36 20.37 28.75 -18.31
CA ASP A 36 20.15 27.40 -17.80
C ASP A 36 20.75 27.21 -16.40
N PHE A 37 21.93 27.79 -16.16
CA PHE A 37 22.58 27.77 -14.86
C PHE A 37 21.72 28.46 -13.79
N GLU A 38 21.18 29.64 -14.07
CA GLU A 38 20.36 30.39 -13.10
C GLU A 38 18.99 29.74 -12.85
N VAL A 39 18.45 29.01 -13.83
CA VAL A 39 17.23 28.22 -13.65
C VAL A 39 17.51 27.00 -12.77
N GLN A 40 18.58 26.25 -13.03
CA GLN A 40 18.93 25.05 -12.26
C GLN A 40 19.35 25.39 -10.83
N LYS A 41 20.14 26.47 -10.66
CA LYS A 41 20.51 26.99 -9.34
C LYS A 41 19.29 27.43 -8.54
N ARG A 42 18.31 28.11 -9.16
CA ARG A 42 17.05 28.47 -8.48
C ARG A 42 16.24 27.26 -8.06
N ARG A 43 16.19 26.20 -8.87
CA ARG A 43 15.51 24.92 -8.53
C ARG A 43 16.17 24.21 -7.34
N LEU A 44 17.51 24.17 -7.32
CA LEU A 44 18.27 23.59 -6.21
C LEU A 44 18.08 24.37 -4.90
N LEU A 45 18.07 25.71 -4.97
CA LEU A 45 17.89 26.57 -3.80
C LEU A 45 16.44 26.65 -3.30
N SER A 46 15.44 26.40 -4.16
CA SER A 46 14.04 26.35 -3.76
C SER A 46 13.64 25.04 -3.07
N GLY A 47 14.56 24.07 -2.95
CA GLY A 47 14.30 22.77 -2.33
C GLY A 47 13.44 21.83 -3.19
N ASP A 48 13.23 22.17 -4.47
CA ASP A 48 12.69 21.24 -5.46
C ASP A 48 13.85 20.30 -5.83
N ASN A 49 13.96 19.22 -5.05
CA ASN A 49 14.93 18.17 -5.30
C ASN A 49 14.80 17.67 -6.74
N VAL A 50 15.95 17.46 -7.39
CA VAL A 50 16.15 17.07 -8.80
C VAL A 50 15.71 15.62 -9.10
N SER A 51 14.84 15.03 -8.28
CA SER A 51 14.06 13.88 -8.67
C SER A 51 12.58 14.26 -8.60
N GLU A 52 11.94 14.36 -9.77
CA GLU A 52 10.49 14.45 -9.90
C GLU A 52 9.83 13.19 -9.27
N GLU A 53 9.76 13.12 -7.95
CA GLU A 53 8.85 12.20 -7.28
C GLU A 53 7.43 12.74 -7.47
N LYS A 54 6.89 12.48 -8.65
CA LYS A 54 5.49 12.71 -8.93
C LYS A 54 4.68 11.81 -7.99
N ILE A 55 3.97 12.43 -7.07
CA ILE A 55 3.06 11.75 -6.16
C ILE A 55 1.82 11.41 -6.98
N PHE A 56 1.61 10.11 -7.27
CA PHE A 56 0.45 9.65 -8.03
C PHE A 56 -0.78 9.51 -7.13
N PHE A 57 -0.58 9.22 -5.84
CA PHE A 57 -1.67 9.06 -4.88
C PHE A 57 -1.19 9.32 -3.45
N SER A 58 -1.98 10.08 -2.68
CA SER A 58 -1.77 10.26 -1.25
C SER A 58 -3.13 10.31 -0.55
N GLY A 59 -3.43 9.29 0.25
CA GLY A 59 -4.71 9.17 0.97
C GLY A 59 -4.68 8.07 2.03
N ASP A 60 -5.28 8.34 3.20
CA ASP A 60 -5.41 7.41 4.34
C ASP A 60 -4.10 6.73 4.80
N GLY A 61 -2.99 7.47 4.77
CA GLY A 61 -1.67 6.97 5.18
C GLY A 61 -0.96 6.10 4.12
N VAL A 62 -1.55 5.94 2.93
CA VAL A 62 -0.91 5.34 1.76
C VAL A 62 -0.36 6.46 0.88
N LYS A 63 0.93 6.38 0.54
CA LYS A 63 1.58 7.29 -0.42
C LYS A 63 2.20 6.48 -1.54
N ILE A 64 1.80 6.78 -2.78
CA ILE A 64 2.37 6.17 -3.98
C ILE A 64 3.16 7.25 -4.72
N THR A 65 4.47 7.06 -4.81
CA THR A 65 5.37 7.84 -5.67
C THR A 65 5.92 6.94 -6.78
N THR A 66 6.57 7.55 -7.78
CA THR A 66 7.22 6.82 -8.89
C THR A 66 8.22 5.76 -8.41
N THR A 67 8.82 5.99 -7.25
CA THR A 67 9.95 5.25 -6.68
C THR A 67 9.52 4.36 -5.52
N LEU A 68 8.55 4.79 -4.72
CA LEU A 68 8.20 4.19 -3.44
C LEU A 68 6.69 4.10 -3.24
N PHE A 69 6.26 2.92 -2.81
CA PHE A 69 4.93 2.68 -2.29
C PHE A 69 4.99 2.59 -0.77
N SER A 70 4.65 3.68 -0.08
CA SER A 70 4.63 3.74 1.39
C SER A 70 3.25 3.40 1.94
N LEU A 71 3.22 2.50 2.90
CA LEU A 71 2.03 2.04 3.58
C LEU A 71 1.87 2.66 4.97
N PRO A 72 0.65 2.66 5.54
CA PRO A 72 0.37 3.21 6.87
C PRO A 72 1.11 2.50 8.02
N ASN A 73 1.65 1.30 7.78
CA ASN A 73 2.39 0.50 8.76
C ASN A 73 3.91 0.75 8.74
N ASN A 74 4.37 1.88 8.19
CA ASN A 74 5.79 2.22 7.98
C ASN A 74 6.56 1.25 7.06
N THR A 75 5.88 0.39 6.29
CA THR A 75 6.54 -0.40 5.25
C THR A 75 6.52 0.38 3.94
N SER A 76 7.66 0.44 3.25
CA SER A 76 7.75 1.04 1.93
C SER A 76 8.32 0.03 0.95
N PHE A 77 7.66 -0.15 -0.18
CA PHE A 77 8.09 -1.04 -1.24
C PHE A 77 8.67 -0.21 -2.38
N ALA A 78 9.89 -0.55 -2.81
CA ALA A 78 10.49 0.08 -3.99
C ALA A 78 9.71 -0.33 -5.23
N MET A 79 9.19 0.65 -5.96
CA MET A 79 8.40 0.42 -7.17
C MET A 79 9.23 -0.27 -8.24
N SER A 80 10.55 -0.06 -8.29
CA SER A 80 11.48 -0.63 -9.29
C SER A 80 11.36 -2.15 -9.43
N GLY A 81 11.08 -2.86 -8.34
CA GLY A 81 10.91 -4.32 -8.34
C GLY A 81 9.50 -4.81 -8.69
N VAL A 82 8.51 -3.93 -8.74
CA VAL A 82 7.10 -4.28 -9.01
C VAL A 82 6.88 -4.35 -10.51
N THR A 83 6.37 -5.50 -10.97
CA THR A 83 6.06 -5.77 -12.40
C THR A 83 4.57 -5.80 -12.67
N ALA A 84 3.76 -6.22 -11.70
CA ALA A 84 2.31 -6.21 -11.82
C ALA A 84 1.64 -6.01 -10.45
N VAL A 85 0.39 -5.53 -10.49
CA VAL A 85 -0.43 -5.35 -9.29
C VAL A 85 -1.82 -5.91 -9.55
N ARG A 86 -2.36 -6.63 -8.55
CA ARG A 86 -3.71 -7.18 -8.64
C ARG A 86 -4.46 -7.08 -7.31
N LEU A 87 -5.78 -7.00 -7.42
CA LEU A 87 -6.69 -7.06 -6.28
C LEU A 87 -7.06 -8.52 -6.01
N HIS A 88 -6.63 -9.06 -4.88
CA HIS A 88 -7.04 -10.37 -4.42
C HIS A 88 -8.17 -10.24 -3.40
N LYS A 89 -9.34 -10.81 -3.71
CA LYS A 89 -10.48 -10.88 -2.80
C LYS A 89 -10.37 -12.12 -1.93
N GLN A 90 -9.93 -11.95 -0.68
CA GLN A 90 -9.92 -13.03 0.29
C GLN A 90 -11.34 -13.17 0.88
N SER A 91 -12.03 -14.23 0.47
CA SER A 91 -13.31 -14.60 1.08
C SER A 91 -13.07 -15.01 2.54
N PRO A 92 -13.94 -14.60 3.48
CA PRO A 92 -13.80 -15.01 4.87
C PRO A 92 -13.98 -16.53 4.96
N SER A 93 -13.25 -17.17 5.87
CA SER A 93 -13.32 -18.61 6.08
C SER A 93 -14.73 -19.01 6.54
N LYS A 94 -15.54 -19.53 5.62
CA LYS A 94 -16.87 -20.06 5.94
C LYS A 94 -16.80 -21.44 6.62
N SER A 95 -15.60 -22.02 6.76
CA SER A 95 -15.38 -23.34 7.37
C SER A 95 -15.84 -23.40 8.83
N LEU A 96 -15.55 -22.36 9.62
CA LEU A 96 -15.94 -22.31 11.03
C LEU A 96 -17.47 -22.22 11.21
N PRO A 97 -18.20 -21.27 10.58
CA PRO A 97 -19.66 -21.25 10.67
C PRO A 97 -20.32 -22.50 10.07
N LEU A 98 -19.77 -23.05 8.97
CA LEU A 98 -20.29 -24.27 8.37
C LEU A 98 -20.20 -25.47 9.33
N LEU A 99 -19.06 -25.64 10.00
CA LEU A 99 -18.89 -26.70 10.99
C LEU A 99 -19.85 -26.52 12.17
N LEU A 100 -20.06 -25.28 12.62
CA LEU A 100 -21.01 -24.94 13.69
C LEU A 100 -22.46 -25.28 13.32
N ILE A 101 -22.86 -25.02 12.07
CA ILE A 101 -24.18 -25.40 11.54
C ILE A 101 -24.32 -26.92 11.47
N ILE A 102 -23.31 -27.65 10.98
CA ILE A 102 -23.34 -29.11 10.88
C ILE A 102 -23.47 -29.75 12.27
N VAL A 103 -22.68 -29.27 13.23
CA VAL A 103 -22.75 -29.74 14.63
C VAL A 103 -24.12 -29.41 15.22
N GLY A 104 -24.62 -28.18 15.05
CA GLY A 104 -25.94 -27.77 15.52
C GLY A 104 -27.06 -28.62 14.93
N PHE A 105 -26.97 -28.97 13.65
CA PHE A 105 -27.94 -29.83 12.97
C PHE A 105 -27.94 -31.26 13.52
N PHE A 106 -26.75 -31.80 13.82
CA PHE A 106 -26.62 -33.11 14.45
C PHE A 106 -27.24 -33.13 15.85
N PHE A 107 -26.96 -32.11 16.67
CA PHE A 107 -27.57 -31.96 18.00
C PHE A 107 -29.08 -31.72 17.95
N PHE A 108 -29.57 -31.01 16.94
CA PHE A 108 -31.00 -30.78 16.75
C PHE A 108 -31.75 -32.09 16.53
N PHE A 109 -31.26 -32.95 15.63
CA PHE A 109 -31.84 -34.27 15.33
C PHE A 109 -31.65 -35.29 16.46
N ALA A 110 -30.48 -35.34 17.09
CA ALA A 110 -30.23 -36.22 18.23
C ALA A 110 -31.04 -35.80 19.47
N GLY A 111 -31.25 -34.49 19.66
CA GLY A 111 -31.96 -33.90 20.79
C GLY A 111 -33.49 -34.00 20.74
N VAL A 112 -34.07 -34.43 19.61
CA VAL A 112 -35.54 -34.57 19.46
C VAL A 112 -36.13 -35.54 20.48
N LYS A 113 -35.40 -36.61 20.81
CA LYS A 113 -35.86 -37.63 21.78
C LYS A 113 -35.60 -37.25 23.25
N THR A 114 -34.66 -36.34 23.50
CA THR A 114 -34.18 -36.00 24.86
C THR A 114 -34.56 -34.60 25.33
N GLY A 115 -35.29 -33.83 24.52
CA GLY A 115 -35.68 -32.45 24.83
C GLY A 115 -34.59 -31.41 24.59
N ALA A 116 -33.38 -31.83 24.20
CA ALA A 116 -32.24 -30.94 23.91
C ALA A 116 -32.32 -30.24 22.52
N SER A 117 -33.43 -30.43 21.79
CA SER A 117 -33.61 -29.88 20.43
C SER A 117 -33.56 -28.34 20.40
N SER A 118 -33.96 -27.67 21.48
CA SER A 118 -33.83 -26.21 21.63
C SER A 118 -32.37 -25.74 21.56
N PHE A 119 -31.43 -26.48 22.15
CA PHE A 119 -30.01 -26.14 22.14
C PHE A 119 -29.41 -26.22 20.73
N GLY A 120 -29.77 -27.25 19.96
CA GLY A 120 -29.38 -27.37 18.55
C GLY A 120 -29.89 -26.21 17.69
N SER A 121 -31.14 -25.77 17.92
CA SER A 121 -31.72 -24.63 17.19
C SER A 121 -30.98 -23.32 17.43
N VAL A 122 -30.52 -23.08 18.66
CA VAL A 122 -29.73 -21.89 19.02
C VAL A 122 -28.36 -21.92 18.35
N LEU A 123 -27.68 -23.07 18.34
CA LEU A 123 -26.39 -23.22 17.67
C LEU A 123 -26.47 -22.95 16.16
N ILE A 124 -27.49 -23.48 15.49
CA ILE A 124 -27.71 -23.25 14.05
C ILE A 124 -27.92 -21.75 13.79
N THR A 125 -28.75 -21.10 14.60
CA THR A 125 -29.05 -19.66 14.47
C THR A 125 -27.77 -18.83 14.62
N ILE A 126 -26.93 -19.13 15.61
CA ILE A 126 -25.63 -18.45 15.80
C ILE A 126 -24.71 -18.69 14.60
N GLY A 127 -24.62 -19.92 14.11
CA GLY A 127 -23.79 -20.26 12.94
C GLY A 127 -24.20 -19.47 11.69
N VAL A 128 -25.51 -19.34 11.44
CA VAL A 128 -26.06 -18.56 10.33
C VAL A 128 -25.77 -17.07 10.48
N VAL A 129 -25.95 -16.50 11.68
CA VAL A 129 -25.67 -15.08 11.94
C VAL A 129 -24.18 -14.78 11.75
N VAL A 130 -23.29 -15.62 12.26
CA VAL A 130 -21.83 -15.46 12.09
C VAL A 130 -21.43 -15.59 10.61
N ALA A 131 -22.05 -16.53 9.87
CA ALA A 131 -21.83 -16.66 8.44
C ALA A 131 -22.26 -15.42 7.66
N ALA A 132 -23.39 -14.81 8.04
CA ALA A 132 -23.92 -13.60 7.40
C ALA A 132 -23.10 -12.34 7.72
N LEU A 133 -22.55 -12.23 8.93
CA LEU A 133 -21.72 -11.09 9.36
C LEU A 133 -20.27 -11.17 8.85
N SER A 134 -19.84 -12.31 8.32
CA SER A 134 -18.48 -12.50 7.80
C SER A 134 -18.25 -11.69 6.53
N LYS A 135 -17.56 -10.55 6.64
CA LYS A 135 -17.24 -9.65 5.51
C LYS A 135 -15.94 -10.06 4.80
N PRO A 136 -15.88 -9.98 3.45
CA PRO A 136 -14.65 -10.24 2.70
C PRO A 136 -13.58 -9.18 2.96
N THR A 137 -12.32 -9.61 2.87
CA THR A 137 -11.16 -8.72 2.99
C THR A 137 -10.48 -8.63 1.63
N TYR A 138 -10.18 -7.40 1.20
CA TYR A 138 -9.53 -7.11 -0.06
C TYR A 138 -8.04 -6.89 0.18
N ILE A 139 -7.20 -7.54 -0.63
CA ILE A 139 -5.75 -7.55 -0.47
C ILE A 139 -5.12 -7.10 -1.78
N VAL A 140 -4.27 -6.08 -1.73
CA VAL A 140 -3.39 -5.74 -2.85
C VAL A 140 -2.19 -6.66 -2.82
N VAL A 141 -2.02 -7.39 -3.92
CA VAL A 141 -0.88 -8.27 -4.16
C VAL A 141 0.01 -7.61 -5.21
N LEU A 142 1.28 -7.42 -4.85
CA LEU A 142 2.32 -6.95 -5.75
C LEU A 142 3.07 -8.17 -6.28
N SER A 143 3.23 -8.24 -7.59
CA SER A 143 4.11 -9.21 -8.24
C SER A 143 5.45 -8.55 -8.50
N THR A 144 6.52 -9.20 -8.05
CA THR A 144 7.91 -8.80 -8.26
C THR A 144 8.68 -9.94 -8.93
N ALA A 145 9.89 -9.67 -9.41
CA ALA A 145 10.77 -10.71 -9.94
C ALA A 145 11.09 -11.82 -8.92
N SER A 146 10.98 -11.52 -7.61
CA SER A 146 11.24 -12.44 -6.51
C SER A 146 10.00 -13.21 -6.03
N GLY A 147 8.80 -12.87 -6.51
CA GLY A 147 7.55 -13.55 -6.14
C GLY A 147 6.39 -12.59 -5.90
N GLU A 148 5.32 -13.10 -5.26
CA GLU A 148 4.13 -12.31 -4.93
C GLU A 148 4.13 -11.92 -3.46
N THR A 149 3.97 -10.63 -3.17
CA THR A 149 3.91 -10.11 -1.81
C THR A 149 2.59 -9.39 -1.57
N GLN A 150 1.96 -9.66 -0.42
CA GLN A 150 0.75 -8.97 0.00
C GLN A 150 1.14 -7.66 0.68
N ALA A 151 0.87 -6.55 0.00
CA ALA A 151 1.27 -5.25 0.50
C ALA A 151 0.24 -4.67 1.47
N LEU A 152 -1.02 -4.58 1.03
CA LEU A 152 -2.05 -3.85 1.77
C LEU A 152 -3.32 -4.69 1.89
N ARG A 153 -3.97 -4.64 3.07
CA ARG A 153 -5.24 -5.31 3.34
C ARG A 153 -6.27 -4.30 3.84
N SER A 154 -7.47 -4.29 3.26
CA SER A 154 -8.57 -3.45 3.72
C SER A 154 -9.93 -4.09 3.45
N LYS A 155 -10.96 -3.64 4.18
CA LYS A 155 -12.35 -4.06 3.98
C LYS A 155 -13.09 -3.21 2.94
N ASN A 156 -12.49 -2.09 2.50
CA ASN A 156 -13.11 -1.17 1.56
C ASN A 156 -12.68 -1.47 0.12
N GLU A 157 -13.57 -2.11 -0.65
CA GLU A 157 -13.34 -2.47 -2.05
C GLU A 157 -13.02 -1.26 -2.94
N LYS A 158 -13.82 -0.19 -2.84
CA LYS A 158 -13.68 1.00 -3.70
C LYS A 158 -12.34 1.69 -3.50
N TRP A 159 -11.92 1.81 -2.24
CA TRP A 159 -10.61 2.38 -1.89
C TRP A 159 -9.46 1.51 -2.40
N MET A 160 -9.56 0.19 -2.20
CA MET A 160 -8.54 -0.74 -2.71
C MET A 160 -8.44 -0.73 -4.23
N LEU A 161 -9.56 -0.60 -4.94
CA LEU A 161 -9.58 -0.47 -6.40
C LEU A 161 -8.83 0.80 -6.85
N SER A 162 -9.07 1.94 -6.18
CA SER A 162 -8.41 3.21 -6.48
C SER A 162 -6.89 3.12 -6.29
N VAL A 163 -6.44 2.40 -5.24
CA VAL A 163 -5.01 2.14 -4.98
C VAL A 163 -4.40 1.27 -6.09
N VAL A 164 -5.09 0.21 -6.52
CA VAL A 164 -4.62 -0.66 -7.62
C VAL A 164 -4.51 0.12 -8.93
N GLU A 165 -5.50 0.95 -9.24
CA GLU A 165 -5.52 1.77 -10.45
C GLU A 165 -4.37 2.77 -10.47
N ALA A 166 -4.11 3.45 -9.35
CA ALA A 166 -2.97 4.35 -9.21
C ALA A 166 -1.61 3.63 -9.38
N LEU A 167 -1.46 2.43 -8.79
CA LEU A 167 -0.26 1.61 -8.94
C LEU A 167 -0.08 1.14 -10.40
N ASN A 168 -1.16 0.73 -11.06
CA ASN A 168 -1.12 0.31 -12.45
C ASN A 168 -0.74 1.47 -13.38
N ALA A 169 -1.31 2.66 -13.18
CA ALA A 169 -0.95 3.86 -13.93
C ALA A 169 0.54 4.23 -13.75
N CYS A 170 1.08 4.03 -12.55
CA CYS A 170 2.50 4.24 -12.28
C CYS A 170 3.40 3.24 -13.03
N ILE A 171 2.99 1.97 -13.13
CA ILE A 171 3.73 0.92 -13.85
C ILE A 171 3.72 1.19 -15.36
N VAL A 172 2.54 1.48 -15.93
CA VAL A 172 2.38 1.75 -17.37
C VAL A 172 3.14 2.99 -17.81
N ARG A 173 3.31 3.98 -16.93
CA ARG A 173 4.12 5.17 -17.26
C ARG A 173 5.63 4.90 -17.23
N ARG A 174 6.08 3.85 -16.54
CA ARG A 174 7.50 3.51 -16.38
C ARG A 174 8.00 2.52 -17.44
N GLY A 175 7.16 1.57 -17.86
CA GLY A 175 7.47 0.59 -18.90
C GLY A 175 6.99 1.05 -20.26
#